data_AF-A0A354V2P7-F1
#
_entry.id   AF-A0A354V2P7-F1
#
_cell.length_a   1.000
_cell.length_b   1.000
_cell.length_c   1.000
_cell.angle_alpha   90.00
_cell.angle_beta   90.00
_cell.angle_gamma   90.00
#
_symmetry.space_group_name_H-M   'P 1'
#
loop_
_entity.id
_entity.type
_entity.pdbx_description
1 polymer ?
#
loop_
_entity_poly.entity_id
_entity_poly.type
_entity_poly.pdbx_seq_one_letter_code
_entity_poly.pdbx_strand_id
1 'polypeptide(L)'
;MRIRTARESADSAGSKAPSHISCTVTALKQNATVSRDIAGSGWAPRRAQEARLRQLEDLLAHPRREGEAIDSEIERAALLGALDRRHDAQAAFIDILRRAPANFSALNEFGTLLTGMGAIDAACRVYAEAILHHPDNPMGHVNLANLLLRANKHDEARAHYEAALRADPDHAQAHQGLGAVLADNGDRDGAREHFRKGFAGHAISSLPYRGSAPPLALLQLVSSGGGNIPTAPFLDDCIFQTSVAVTDYLDPQASLPPHRLIFNAIGDADLCGPALEAAVRLIARSSAPVINDPRAVMKTGRISNAERLAALP
;
A
#
# COMPACT_ATOMS: atom_id res chain seq x y z
N MET A 1 -63.08 13.67 -12.57
CA MET A 1 -62.36 13.45 -11.31
C MET A 1 -60.90 13.16 -11.67
N ARG A 2 -60.03 14.17 -11.57
CA ARG A 2 -58.60 14.10 -11.95
C ARG A 2 -57.80 13.67 -10.73
N ILE A 3 -57.01 12.59 -10.83
CA ILE A 3 -56.07 12.18 -9.77
C ILE A 3 -54.69 12.73 -10.14
N ARG A 4 -54.18 13.61 -9.28
CA ARG A 4 -52.85 14.23 -9.38
C ARG A 4 -51.77 13.19 -9.07
N THR A 5 -50.75 13.14 -9.92
CA THR A 5 -49.47 12.48 -9.68
C THR A 5 -48.61 13.31 -8.72
N ALA A 6 -48.18 12.73 -7.60
CA ALA A 6 -47.08 13.25 -6.80
C ALA A 6 -45.79 12.53 -7.22
N ARG A 7 -44.83 13.30 -7.72
CA ARG A 7 -43.43 12.94 -7.87
C ARG A 7 -42.78 13.06 -6.50
N GLU A 8 -42.16 11.99 -6.01
CA GLU A 8 -41.08 12.08 -5.03
C GLU A 8 -39.81 11.51 -5.68
N SER A 9 -38.84 12.40 -5.82
CA SER A 9 -37.48 12.16 -6.27
C SER A 9 -36.69 11.46 -5.16
N ALA A 10 -36.35 10.20 -5.37
CA ALA A 10 -35.33 9.52 -4.57
C ALA A 10 -33.97 9.77 -5.24
N ASP A 11 -33.22 10.75 -4.72
CA ASP A 11 -31.78 10.87 -4.97
C ASP A 11 -31.08 9.68 -4.31
N SER A 12 -30.72 8.68 -5.13
CA SER A 12 -29.83 7.60 -4.69
C SER A 12 -28.40 8.13 -4.66
N ALA A 13 -27.94 8.55 -3.48
CA ALA A 13 -26.52 8.67 -3.17
C ALA A 13 -25.90 7.26 -3.22
N GLY A 14 -25.49 6.84 -4.42
CA GLY A 14 -24.76 5.60 -4.64
C GLY A 14 -23.39 5.70 -4.00
N SER A 15 -23.25 5.13 -2.80
CA SER A 15 -21.95 4.79 -2.23
C SER A 15 -21.26 3.79 -3.17
N LYS A 16 -20.43 4.29 -4.09
CA LYS A 16 -19.58 3.46 -4.92
C LYS A 16 -18.51 2.85 -4.03
N ALA A 17 -18.44 1.52 -4.03
CA ALA A 17 -17.34 0.77 -3.42
C ALA A 17 -15.98 1.36 -3.89
N PRO A 18 -14.95 1.41 -3.04
CA PRO A 18 -13.65 1.94 -3.41
C PRO A 18 -13.13 1.23 -4.68
N SER A 19 -12.53 1.98 -5.61
CA SER A 19 -12.00 1.42 -6.85
C SER A 19 -11.00 0.29 -6.55
N HIS A 20 -11.07 -0.83 -7.28
CA HIS A 20 -10.15 -1.97 -7.11
C HIS A 20 -8.69 -1.58 -7.41
N ILE A 21 -8.46 -0.46 -8.12
CA ILE A 21 -7.14 0.13 -8.42
C ILE A 21 -6.54 0.76 -7.15
N SER A 22 -7.35 1.47 -6.35
CA SER A 22 -6.93 2.01 -5.05
C SER A 22 -6.36 0.91 -4.15
N CYS A 23 -6.95 -0.29 -4.13
CA CYS A 23 -6.48 -1.38 -3.29
C CYS A 23 -5.07 -1.90 -3.66
N THR A 24 -4.69 -1.86 -4.94
CA THR A 24 -3.38 -2.37 -5.40
C THR A 24 -2.25 -1.45 -4.97
N VAL A 25 -2.39 -0.16 -5.22
CA VAL A 25 -1.38 0.80 -4.80
C VAL A 25 -1.46 0.97 -3.28
N THR A 26 -2.64 0.96 -2.66
CA THR A 26 -2.79 1.04 -1.19
C THR A 26 -2.21 -0.17 -0.45
N ALA A 27 -2.32 -1.38 -0.99
CA ALA A 27 -1.69 -2.58 -0.41
C ALA A 27 -0.15 -2.54 -0.51
N LEU A 28 0.40 -1.95 -1.58
CA LEU A 28 1.84 -1.61 -1.67
C LEU A 28 2.21 -0.48 -0.69
N LYS A 29 1.29 0.46 -0.42
CA LYS A 29 1.52 1.69 0.36
C LYS A 29 1.43 1.53 1.88
N GLN A 30 0.69 0.57 2.41
CA GLN A 30 0.46 0.49 3.87
C GLN A 30 1.69 0.06 4.68
N ASN A 31 2.77 -0.37 4.02
CA ASN A 31 3.79 -1.17 4.69
C ASN A 31 5.22 -1.00 4.17
N ALA A 32 5.47 -0.03 3.28
CA ALA A 32 6.83 0.38 2.95
C ALA A 32 7.42 1.24 4.10
N THR A 33 7.36 0.75 5.34
CA THR A 33 8.51 0.99 6.22
C THR A 33 9.65 0.33 5.49
N VAL A 34 10.67 1.12 5.11
CA VAL A 34 11.95 0.55 4.70
C VAL A 34 12.35 -0.37 5.85
N SER A 35 12.13 -1.67 5.66
CA SER A 35 12.79 -2.68 6.47
C SER A 35 14.25 -2.45 6.12
N ARG A 36 14.93 -1.61 6.91
CA ARG A 36 16.38 -1.46 6.81
C ARG A 36 16.88 -2.89 6.88
N ASP A 37 17.54 -3.32 5.82
CA ASP A 37 18.09 -4.66 5.71
C ASP A 37 18.72 -5.02 7.06
N ILE A 38 18.06 -5.88 7.83
CA ILE A 38 18.72 -6.64 8.88
C ILE A 38 19.45 -7.75 8.14
N ALA A 39 20.45 -7.35 7.35
CA ALA A 39 21.42 -8.23 6.76
C ALA A 39 22.23 -8.81 7.91
N GLY A 40 21.83 -9.98 8.37
CA GLY A 40 22.54 -10.71 9.43
C GLY A 40 21.62 -11.15 10.56
N SER A 41 21.11 -12.37 10.42
CA SER A 41 20.37 -13.18 11.41
C SER A 41 18.85 -12.98 11.53
N GLY A 42 18.14 -14.11 11.42
CA GLY A 42 16.93 -14.37 12.19
C GLY A 42 15.62 -13.86 11.59
N TRP A 43 14.92 -14.75 10.92
CA TRP A 43 13.53 -14.69 10.45
C TRP A 43 12.44 -14.15 11.42
N ALA A 44 12.79 -13.67 12.63
CA ALA A 44 11.89 -13.27 13.70
C ALA A 44 11.83 -11.73 13.88
N PRO A 45 11.30 -10.96 12.92
CA PRO A 45 11.23 -9.50 13.00
C PRO A 45 10.49 -9.03 14.25
N ARG A 46 9.45 -9.74 14.70
CA ARG A 46 8.75 -9.41 15.95
C ARG A 46 9.67 -9.50 17.17
N ARG A 47 10.50 -10.54 17.26
CA ARG A 47 11.46 -10.67 18.38
C ARG A 47 12.55 -9.59 18.33
N ALA A 48 13.00 -9.23 17.14
CA ALA A 48 13.94 -8.13 16.95
C ALA A 48 13.32 -6.77 17.36
N GLN A 49 12.07 -6.52 16.98
CA GLN A 49 11.30 -5.34 17.39
C GLN A 49 11.12 -5.29 18.91
N GLU A 50 10.75 -6.40 19.55
CA GLU A 50 10.63 -6.48 21.01
C GLU A 50 11.96 -6.24 21.72
N ALA A 51 13.06 -6.79 21.19
CA ALA A 51 14.39 -6.56 21.75
C ALA A 51 14.83 -5.10 21.61
N ARG A 52 14.58 -4.49 20.44
CA ARG A 52 14.85 -3.07 20.20
C ARG A 52 14.01 -2.17 21.09
N LEU A 53 12.74 -2.50 21.28
CA LEU A 53 11.85 -1.76 22.16
C LEU A 53 12.38 -1.74 23.60
N ARG A 54 12.84 -2.88 24.14
CA ARG A 54 13.46 -2.94 25.47
C ARG A 54 14.72 -2.07 25.57
N GLN A 55 15.58 -2.11 24.57
CA GLN A 55 16.79 -1.28 24.52
C GLN A 55 16.46 0.22 24.55
N LEU A 56 15.43 0.64 23.81
CA LEU A 56 14.97 2.03 23.80
C LEU A 56 14.36 2.43 25.13
N GLU A 57 13.60 1.54 25.78
CA GLU A 57 13.03 1.80 27.11
C GLU A 57 14.12 1.99 28.18
N ASP A 58 15.16 1.16 28.16
CA ASP A 58 16.32 1.31 29.06
C ASP A 58 17.08 2.62 28.81
N LEU A 59 17.25 2.99 27.54
CA LEU A 59 17.91 4.23 27.13
C LEU A 59 17.12 5.46 27.57
N LEU A 60 15.80 5.44 27.39
CA LEU A 60 14.91 6.55 27.72
C LEU A 60 14.68 6.69 29.23
N ALA A 61 14.92 5.65 30.03
CA ALA A 61 14.94 5.76 31.48
C ALA A 61 16.11 6.61 32.03
N HIS A 62 17.18 6.79 31.24
CA HIS A 62 18.38 7.57 31.63
C HIS A 62 18.80 8.56 30.53
N PRO A 63 17.98 9.59 30.23
CA PRO A 63 18.21 10.46 29.08
C PRO A 63 19.45 11.34 29.26
N ARG A 64 20.35 11.34 28.27
CA ARG A 64 21.62 12.11 28.32
C ARG A 64 21.47 13.55 27.79
N ARG A 65 20.53 13.81 26.87
CA ARG A 65 20.18 15.12 26.26
C ARG A 65 18.74 15.12 25.75
N GLU A 66 18.04 16.25 25.80
CA GLU A 66 16.63 16.37 25.41
C GLU A 66 16.36 16.17 23.91
N GLY A 67 17.28 16.58 23.02
CA GLY A 67 17.11 16.45 21.56
C GLY A 67 17.30 15.03 21.02
N GLU A 68 18.22 14.25 21.60
CA GLU A 68 18.45 12.83 21.26
C GLU A 68 17.32 11.91 21.77
N ALA A 69 16.54 12.40 22.75
CA ALA A 69 15.39 11.68 23.27
C ALA A 69 14.24 11.61 22.26
N ILE A 70 13.97 12.67 21.49
CA ILE A 70 12.80 12.73 20.60
C ILE A 70 12.88 11.68 19.49
N ASP A 71 14.02 11.53 18.82
CA ASP A 71 14.17 10.53 17.76
C ASP A 71 14.02 9.10 18.31
N SER A 72 14.57 8.85 19.50
CA SER A 72 14.44 7.57 20.20
C SER A 72 13.01 7.30 20.67
N GLU A 73 12.29 8.34 21.10
CA GLU A 73 10.88 8.29 21.49
C GLU A 73 9.98 8.01 20.29
N ILE A 74 10.26 8.61 19.13
CA ILE A 74 9.57 8.35 17.86
C ILE A 74 9.78 6.89 17.45
N GLU A 75 11.02 6.40 17.47
CA GLU A 75 11.32 5.00 17.16
C GLU A 75 10.58 4.04 18.10
N ARG A 76 10.58 4.36 19.40
CA ARG A 76 9.84 3.60 20.42
C ARG A 76 8.34 3.60 20.13
N ALA A 77 7.74 4.75 19.83
CA ALA A 77 6.32 4.87 19.53
C ALA A 77 5.93 4.09 18.27
N ALA A 78 6.75 4.15 17.22
CA ALA A 78 6.55 3.37 16.00
C ALA A 78 6.62 1.86 16.28
N LEU A 79 7.57 1.39 17.10
CA LEU A 79 7.68 -0.02 17.51
C LEU A 79 6.49 -0.48 18.35
N LEU A 80 5.97 0.35 19.25
CA LEU A 80 4.74 0.06 19.98
C LEU A 80 3.57 -0.19 19.00
N GLY A 81 3.43 0.66 17.98
CA GLY A 81 2.42 0.49 16.93
C GLY A 81 2.59 -0.80 16.14
N ALA A 82 3.82 -1.11 15.71
CA ALA A 82 4.15 -2.34 14.98
C ALA A 82 3.87 -3.62 15.80
N LEU A 83 4.03 -3.56 17.13
CA LEU A 83 3.76 -4.64 18.07
C LEU A 83 2.29 -4.70 18.54
N ASP A 84 1.40 -3.99 17.84
CA ASP A 84 -0.05 -3.93 18.10
C ASP A 84 -0.44 -3.24 19.42
N ARG A 85 0.50 -2.54 20.07
CA ARG A 85 0.26 -1.66 21.24
C ARG A 85 -0.17 -0.27 20.77
N ARG A 86 -1.23 -0.21 19.96
CA ARG A 86 -1.63 0.99 19.20
C ARG A 86 -2.03 2.18 20.08
N HIS A 87 -2.70 1.92 21.20
CA HIS A 87 -3.08 2.99 22.15
C HIS A 87 -1.87 3.59 22.87
N ASP A 88 -0.89 2.75 23.27
CA ASP A 88 0.37 3.22 23.87
C ASP A 88 1.16 4.07 22.86
N ALA A 89 1.23 3.62 21.61
CA ALA A 89 1.87 4.35 20.51
C ALA A 89 1.20 5.70 20.28
N GLN A 90 -0.13 5.74 20.23
CA GLN A 90 -0.90 6.97 20.06
C GLN A 90 -0.63 7.96 21.20
N ALA A 91 -0.67 7.49 22.45
CA ALA A 91 -0.37 8.35 23.60
C ALA A 91 1.05 8.91 23.54
N ALA A 92 2.03 8.10 23.14
CA ALA A 92 3.41 8.53 22.97
C ALA A 92 3.56 9.59 21.86
N PHE A 93 2.96 9.38 20.69
CA PHE A 93 3.01 10.38 19.61
C PHE A 93 2.35 11.70 19.98
N ILE A 94 1.23 11.67 20.72
CA ILE A 94 0.59 12.89 21.23
C ILE A 94 1.53 13.65 22.17
N ASP A 95 2.27 12.95 23.04
CA ASP A 95 3.23 13.58 23.93
C ASP A 95 4.43 14.18 23.18
N ILE A 96 5.00 13.43 22.24
CA ILE A 96 6.11 13.88 21.38
C ILE A 96 5.70 15.14 20.63
N LEU A 97 4.54 15.14 19.98
CA LEU A 97 4.05 16.28 19.19
C LEU A 97 3.62 17.48 20.05
N ARG A 98 3.31 17.29 21.34
CA ARG A 98 3.12 18.41 22.26
C ARG A 98 4.43 19.18 22.49
N ARG A 99 5.56 18.46 22.54
CA ARG A 99 6.90 19.04 22.77
C ARG A 99 7.57 19.49 21.47
N ALA A 100 7.30 18.81 20.37
CA ALA A 100 7.88 19.08 19.06
C ALA A 100 6.80 19.03 17.96
N PRO A 101 5.89 20.03 17.91
CA PRO A 101 4.73 20.01 17.01
C PRO A 101 5.09 19.97 15.54
N ALA A 102 6.22 20.55 15.16
CA ALA A 102 6.71 20.56 13.78
C ALA A 102 7.67 19.39 13.46
N ASN A 103 7.81 18.36 14.30
CA ASN A 103 8.70 17.24 13.97
C ASN A 103 8.07 16.38 12.86
N PHE A 104 8.66 16.41 11.66
CA PHE A 104 8.13 15.70 10.49
C PHE A 104 8.03 14.19 10.72
N SER A 105 9.07 13.56 11.27
CA SER A 105 9.10 12.11 11.50
C SER A 105 7.97 11.69 12.44
N ALA A 106 7.75 12.43 13.53
CA ALA A 106 6.65 12.18 14.46
C ALA A 106 5.27 12.33 13.79
N LEU A 107 5.06 13.41 13.03
CA LEU A 107 3.79 13.64 12.31
C LEU A 107 3.54 12.52 11.28
N ASN A 108 4.57 12.15 10.52
CA ASN A 108 4.48 11.11 9.50
C ASN A 108 4.14 9.74 10.11
N GLU A 109 4.89 9.31 11.13
CA GLU A 109 4.66 8.03 11.80
C GLU A 109 3.32 8.00 12.55
N PHE A 110 2.90 9.13 13.14
CA PHE A 110 1.60 9.21 13.80
C PHE A 110 0.45 9.12 12.81
N GLY A 111 0.55 9.80 11.66
CA GLY A 111 -0.40 9.66 10.56
C GLY A 111 -0.50 8.21 10.06
N THR A 112 0.63 7.51 9.98
CA THR A 112 0.69 6.10 9.60
C THR A 112 -0.03 5.21 10.62
N LEU A 113 0.23 5.41 11.91
CA LEU A 113 -0.45 4.72 12.99
C LEU A 113 -1.98 4.92 12.92
N LEU A 114 -2.43 6.16 12.81
CA LEU A 114 -3.86 6.50 12.72
C LEU A 114 -4.53 5.87 11.49
N THR A 115 -3.81 5.85 10.36
CA THR A 115 -4.27 5.18 9.15
C THR A 115 -4.46 3.68 9.38
N GLY A 116 -3.52 3.01 10.05
CA GLY A 116 -3.59 1.60 10.41
C GLY A 116 -4.68 1.27 11.45
N MET A 117 -5.05 2.25 12.28
CA MET A 117 -6.18 2.17 13.21
C MET A 117 -7.55 2.42 12.54
N GLY A 118 -7.56 2.85 11.27
CA GLY A 118 -8.79 3.25 10.57
C GLY A 118 -9.31 4.63 10.96
N ALA A 119 -8.56 5.42 11.74
CA ALA A 119 -8.91 6.78 12.13
C ALA A 119 -8.56 7.77 11.00
N ILE A 120 -9.21 7.61 9.84
CA ILE A 120 -8.84 8.29 8.58
C ILE A 120 -8.90 9.81 8.69
N ASP A 121 -9.95 10.38 9.28
CA ASP A 121 -10.08 11.83 9.42
C ASP A 121 -8.96 12.43 10.28
N ALA A 122 -8.57 11.72 11.35
CA ALA A 122 -7.47 12.14 12.21
C ALA A 122 -6.12 12.04 11.45
N ALA A 123 -5.91 10.97 10.69
CA ALA A 123 -4.72 10.81 9.87
C ALA A 123 -4.58 11.92 8.82
N CYS A 124 -5.68 12.29 8.14
CA CYS A 124 -5.71 13.41 7.20
C CYS A 124 -5.26 14.72 7.86
N ARG A 125 -5.74 15.02 9.07
CA ARG A 125 -5.34 16.22 9.82
C ARG A 125 -3.86 16.21 10.18
N VAL A 126 -3.34 15.07 10.64
CA VAL A 126 -1.92 14.94 10.99
C VAL A 126 -1.02 15.08 9.77
N TYR A 127 -1.37 14.49 8.62
CA TYR A 127 -0.61 14.70 7.39
C TYR A 127 -0.73 16.13 6.84
N ALA A 128 -1.88 16.78 7.00
CA ALA A 128 -2.03 18.20 6.67
C ALA A 128 -1.12 19.09 7.54
N GLU A 129 -0.96 18.77 8.83
CA GLU A 129 -0.02 19.45 9.73
C GLU A 129 1.43 19.21 9.29
N ALA A 130 1.77 17.99 8.85
CA ALA A 130 3.08 17.67 8.30
C ALA A 130 3.41 18.53 7.06
N ILE A 131 2.44 18.70 6.16
CA ILE A 131 2.56 19.57 4.97
C ILE A 131 2.65 21.04 5.37
N LEU A 132 1.88 21.49 6.37
CA LEU A 132 1.92 22.87 6.85
C LEU A 132 3.32 23.26 7.36
N HIS A 133 3.96 22.36 8.12
CA HIS A 133 5.30 22.60 8.65
C HIS A 133 6.42 22.30 7.65
N HIS A 134 6.21 21.38 6.71
CA HIS A 134 7.20 20.91 5.73
C HIS A 134 6.61 20.86 4.33
N PRO A 135 6.29 22.01 3.72
CA PRO A 135 5.56 22.07 2.44
C PRO A 135 6.33 21.46 1.27
N ASP A 136 7.66 21.46 1.33
CA ASP A 136 8.52 20.90 0.29
C ASP A 136 8.86 19.42 0.52
N ASN A 137 8.28 18.78 1.56
CA ASN A 137 8.49 17.36 1.79
C ASN A 137 7.46 16.53 0.98
N PRO A 138 7.90 15.75 -0.03
CA PRO A 138 6.99 15.04 -0.91
C PRO A 138 6.19 13.94 -0.19
N MET A 139 6.74 13.36 0.89
CA MET A 139 6.12 12.24 1.59
C MET A 139 4.81 12.66 2.30
N GLY A 140 4.75 13.85 2.90
CA GLY A 140 3.52 14.37 3.51
C GLY A 140 2.39 14.50 2.48
N HIS A 141 2.72 15.05 1.30
CA HIS A 141 1.81 15.15 0.17
C HIS A 141 1.34 13.78 -0.33
N VAL A 142 2.26 12.83 -0.54
CA VAL A 142 1.95 11.46 -0.97
C VAL A 142 1.00 10.77 0.02
N ASN A 143 1.26 10.88 1.31
CA ASN A 143 0.45 10.23 2.34
C ASN A 143 -0.96 10.78 2.42
N LEU A 144 -1.13 12.11 2.37
CA LEU A 144 -2.45 12.72 2.30
C LEU A 144 -3.18 12.34 0.99
N ALA A 145 -2.49 12.41 -0.15
CA ALA A 145 -3.03 12.00 -1.45
C ALA A 145 -3.54 10.56 -1.45
N ASN A 146 -2.81 9.65 -0.78
CA ASN A 146 -3.21 8.25 -0.65
C ASN A 146 -4.54 8.09 0.11
N LEU A 147 -4.75 8.85 1.18
CA LEU A 147 -6.01 8.83 1.94
C LEU A 147 -7.16 9.41 1.12
N LEU A 148 -6.90 10.51 0.41
CA LEU A 148 -7.88 11.16 -0.48
C LEU A 148 -8.30 10.23 -1.63
N LEU A 149 -7.35 9.53 -2.24
CA LEU A 149 -7.63 8.55 -3.30
C LEU A 149 -8.52 7.42 -2.78
N ARG A 150 -8.25 6.88 -1.59
CA ARG A 150 -9.11 5.86 -0.96
C ARG A 150 -10.52 6.36 -0.67
N ALA A 151 -10.68 7.65 -0.45
CA ALA A 151 -11.96 8.32 -0.28
C ALA A 151 -12.62 8.73 -1.63
N ASN A 152 -12.08 8.27 -2.77
CA ASN A 152 -12.51 8.62 -4.13
C ASN A 152 -12.45 10.14 -4.44
N LYS A 153 -11.60 10.90 -3.73
CA LYS A 153 -11.38 12.33 -3.95
C LYS A 153 -10.22 12.53 -4.94
N HIS A 154 -10.46 12.16 -6.19
CA HIS A 154 -9.40 12.05 -7.21
C HIS A 154 -8.70 13.39 -7.52
N ASP A 155 -9.46 14.48 -7.62
CA ASP A 155 -8.90 15.79 -7.94
C ASP A 155 -8.01 16.34 -6.82
N GLU A 156 -8.46 16.19 -5.56
CA GLU A 156 -7.66 16.56 -4.38
C GLU A 156 -6.39 15.69 -4.30
N ALA A 157 -6.52 14.37 -4.49
CA ALA A 157 -5.37 13.46 -4.48
C ALA A 157 -4.36 13.79 -5.58
N ARG A 158 -4.82 14.09 -6.79
CA ARG A 158 -4.00 14.51 -7.92
C ARG A 158 -3.17 15.74 -7.58
N ALA A 159 -3.79 16.79 -7.03
CA ALA A 159 -3.11 18.03 -6.68
C ALA A 159 -1.96 17.79 -5.69
N HIS A 160 -2.15 16.90 -4.71
CA HIS A 160 -1.10 16.53 -3.77
C HIS A 160 0.01 15.67 -4.41
N TYR A 161 -0.31 14.71 -5.28
CA TYR A 161 0.74 13.97 -6.01
C TYR A 161 1.56 14.88 -6.93
N GLU A 162 0.91 15.82 -7.63
CA GLU A 162 1.61 16.81 -8.45
C GLU A 162 2.48 17.74 -7.59
N ALA A 163 2.03 18.11 -6.39
CA ALA A 163 2.86 18.85 -5.44
C ALA A 163 4.10 18.06 -5.00
N ALA A 164 3.94 16.78 -4.67
CA ALA A 164 5.07 15.90 -4.36
C ALA A 164 6.06 15.83 -5.54
N LEU A 165 5.57 15.73 -6.77
CA LEU A 165 6.40 15.70 -7.98
C LEU A 165 7.04 17.05 -8.34
N ARG A 166 6.51 18.18 -7.85
CA ARG A 166 7.19 19.48 -7.96
C ARG A 166 8.40 19.56 -7.04
N ALA A 167 8.30 18.98 -5.84
CA ALA A 167 9.41 18.91 -4.88
C ALA A 167 10.45 17.87 -5.27
N ASP A 168 10.01 16.70 -5.72
CA ASP A 168 10.85 15.60 -6.19
C ASP A 168 10.26 14.99 -7.48
N PRO A 169 10.75 15.41 -8.67
CA PRO A 169 10.25 14.95 -9.95
C PRO A 169 10.34 13.44 -10.20
N ASP A 170 11.24 12.74 -9.49
CA ASP A 170 11.47 11.30 -9.65
C ASP A 170 10.83 10.48 -8.52
N HIS A 171 9.97 11.10 -7.68
CA HIS A 171 9.36 10.44 -6.53
C HIS A 171 8.44 9.28 -6.96
N ALA A 172 8.97 8.06 -6.86
CA ALA A 172 8.34 6.84 -7.36
C ALA A 172 6.89 6.67 -6.87
N GLN A 173 6.64 6.83 -5.57
CA GLN A 173 5.30 6.66 -5.00
C GLN A 173 4.30 7.72 -5.46
N ALA A 174 4.76 8.93 -5.80
CA ALA A 174 3.88 9.99 -6.29
C ALA A 174 3.48 9.69 -7.73
N HIS A 175 4.41 9.20 -8.55
CA HIS A 175 4.12 8.66 -9.88
C HIS A 175 3.17 7.46 -9.85
N GLN A 176 3.36 6.49 -8.94
CA GLN A 176 2.43 5.38 -8.77
C GLN A 176 1.02 5.85 -8.39
N GLY A 177 0.93 6.82 -7.47
CA GLY A 177 -0.33 7.42 -7.05
C GLY A 177 -1.05 8.17 -8.17
N LEU A 178 -0.32 9.00 -8.91
CA LEU A 178 -0.87 9.74 -10.04
C LEU A 178 -1.28 8.80 -11.18
N GLY A 179 -0.51 7.74 -11.44
CA GLY A 179 -0.89 6.69 -12.38
C GLY A 179 -2.22 6.04 -12.02
N ALA A 180 -2.46 5.76 -10.74
CA ALA A 180 -3.74 5.22 -10.26
C ALA A 180 -4.89 6.20 -10.44
N VAL A 181 -4.70 7.48 -10.10
CA VAL A 181 -5.72 8.53 -10.31
C VAL A 181 -6.11 8.64 -11.78
N LEU A 182 -5.12 8.65 -12.68
CA LEU A 182 -5.36 8.76 -14.12
C LEU A 182 -6.06 7.51 -14.67
N ALA A 183 -5.68 6.32 -14.20
CA ALA A 183 -6.34 5.08 -14.57
C ALA A 183 -7.81 5.06 -14.15
N ASP A 184 -8.12 5.48 -12.92
CA ASP A 184 -9.49 5.58 -12.40
C ASP A 184 -10.32 6.63 -13.16
N ASN A 185 -9.69 7.68 -13.67
CA ASN A 185 -10.33 8.70 -14.50
C ASN A 185 -10.42 8.32 -16.00
N GLY A 186 -9.88 7.16 -16.40
CA GLY A 186 -9.92 6.66 -17.78
C GLY A 186 -8.78 7.14 -18.69
N ASP A 187 -7.85 7.95 -18.20
CA ASP A 187 -6.65 8.35 -18.93
C ASP A 187 -5.59 7.25 -18.86
N ARG A 188 -5.73 6.26 -19.75
CA ARG A 188 -4.85 5.08 -19.80
C ARG A 188 -3.43 5.41 -20.25
N ASP A 189 -3.26 6.44 -21.07
CA ASP A 189 -1.96 6.82 -21.62
C ASP A 189 -1.14 7.58 -20.58
N GLY A 190 -1.75 8.56 -19.91
CA GLY A 190 -1.15 9.24 -18.77
C GLY A 190 -0.83 8.28 -17.63
N ALA A 191 -1.76 7.36 -17.31
CA ALA A 191 -1.54 6.34 -16.29
C ALA A 191 -0.31 5.48 -16.58
N ARG A 192 -0.17 5.00 -17.82
CA ARG A 192 0.96 4.16 -18.23
C ARG A 192 2.30 4.88 -18.12
N GLU A 193 2.36 6.15 -18.51
CA GLU A 193 3.61 6.91 -18.40
C GLU A 193 4.02 7.12 -16.94
N HIS A 194 3.07 7.45 -16.07
CA HIS A 194 3.33 7.61 -14.65
C HIS A 194 3.67 6.29 -13.97
N PHE A 195 2.99 5.19 -14.29
CA PHE A 195 3.34 3.89 -13.75
C PHE A 195 4.71 3.41 -14.22
N ARG A 196 5.09 3.66 -15.48
CA ARG A 196 6.44 3.35 -15.99
C ARG A 196 7.52 4.02 -15.15
N LYS A 197 7.36 5.31 -14.83
CA LYS A 197 8.28 6.03 -13.95
C LYS A 197 8.21 5.53 -12.51
N GLY A 198 7.01 5.34 -11.98
CA GLY A 198 6.77 4.96 -10.60
C GLY A 198 7.23 3.55 -10.23
N PHE A 199 7.25 2.61 -11.18
CA PHE A 199 7.68 1.22 -10.96
C PHE A 199 9.07 0.92 -11.51
N ALA A 200 9.73 1.84 -12.21
CA ALA A 200 11.11 1.66 -12.65
C ALA A 200 12.02 1.41 -11.43
N GLY A 201 12.58 0.21 -11.32
CA GLY A 201 13.37 -0.22 -10.16
C GLY A 201 12.58 -0.47 -8.86
N HIS A 202 11.26 -0.29 -8.89
CA HIS A 202 10.38 -0.34 -7.71
C HIS A 202 9.16 -1.26 -7.91
N ALA A 203 9.21 -2.15 -8.90
CA ALA A 203 8.12 -3.08 -9.22
C ALA A 203 7.98 -4.25 -8.21
N ILE A 204 8.96 -4.42 -7.31
CA ILE A 204 8.91 -5.40 -6.22
C ILE A 204 8.96 -4.66 -4.89
N SER A 205 8.06 -5.01 -3.97
CA SER A 205 8.08 -4.54 -2.59
C SER A 205 7.82 -5.68 -1.62
N SER A 206 8.29 -5.56 -0.39
CA SER A 206 7.98 -6.52 0.68
C SER A 206 6.93 -5.96 1.64
N LEU A 207 5.96 -6.80 2.00
CA LEU A 207 5.05 -6.53 3.11
C LEU A 207 5.75 -6.92 4.43
N PRO A 208 5.37 -6.33 5.57
CA PRO A 208 5.99 -6.58 6.84
C PRO A 208 5.56 -7.96 7.29
N TYR A 209 6.51 -8.70 7.83
CA TYR A 209 6.24 -9.96 8.49
C TYR A 209 6.16 -9.71 9.99
N ARG A 210 5.07 -10.14 10.64
CA ARG A 210 4.81 -9.93 12.06
C ARG A 210 4.91 -11.20 12.89
N GLY A 211 5.32 -12.31 12.27
CA GLY A 211 5.40 -13.61 12.93
C GLY A 211 6.62 -13.77 13.83
N SER A 212 6.52 -14.77 14.69
CA SER A 212 7.56 -15.17 15.65
C SER A 212 8.15 -16.54 15.35
N ALA A 213 7.95 -17.05 14.13
CA ALA A 213 8.48 -18.32 13.59
C ALA A 213 9.06 -18.09 12.19
N PRO A 214 9.80 -19.03 11.58
CA PRO A 214 10.24 -18.89 10.19
C PRO A 214 9.04 -18.73 9.24
N PRO A 215 9.00 -17.70 8.37
CA PRO A 215 7.88 -17.46 7.48
C PRO A 215 7.82 -18.47 6.32
N LEU A 216 6.63 -18.62 5.75
CA LEU A 216 6.49 -19.10 4.38
C LEU A 216 6.69 -17.94 3.40
N ALA A 217 7.81 -17.92 2.68
CA ALA A 217 8.09 -16.89 1.69
C ALA A 217 7.13 -16.99 0.50
N LEU A 218 6.36 -15.92 0.26
CA LEU A 218 5.31 -15.83 -0.74
C LEU A 218 5.65 -14.75 -1.78
N LEU A 219 5.57 -15.10 -3.06
CA LEU A 219 5.57 -14.12 -4.15
C LEU A 219 4.13 -13.88 -4.61
N GLN A 220 3.59 -12.71 -4.31
CA GLN A 220 2.27 -12.29 -4.76
C GLN A 220 2.39 -11.50 -6.07
N LEU A 221 1.69 -11.92 -7.12
CA LEU A 221 1.67 -11.21 -8.41
C LEU A 221 0.44 -10.31 -8.49
N VAL A 222 0.61 -9.05 -8.87
CA VAL A 222 -0.46 -8.06 -9.02
C VAL A 222 -0.31 -7.28 -10.32
N SER A 223 -1.43 -6.77 -10.85
CA SER A 223 -1.44 -5.78 -11.93
C SER A 223 -1.48 -4.37 -11.36
N SER A 224 -0.79 -3.43 -12.01
CA SER A 224 -0.84 -1.99 -11.68
C SER A 224 -2.23 -1.36 -11.91
N GLY A 225 -2.97 -1.87 -12.91
CA GLY A 225 -4.21 -1.27 -13.44
C GLY A 225 -5.49 -1.77 -12.79
N GLY A 226 -5.41 -2.46 -11.65
CA GLY A 226 -6.55 -3.02 -10.93
C GLY A 226 -6.85 -4.47 -11.31
N GLY A 227 -8.11 -4.89 -11.11
CA GLY A 227 -8.54 -6.28 -11.36
C GLY A 227 -7.89 -7.33 -10.44
N ASN A 228 -7.27 -6.89 -9.34
CA ASN A 228 -6.63 -7.77 -8.38
C ASN A 228 -7.63 -8.29 -7.35
N ILE A 229 -7.44 -9.55 -6.94
CA ILE A 229 -8.15 -10.24 -5.87
C ILE A 229 -7.68 -9.65 -4.52
N PRO A 230 -8.58 -9.20 -3.64
CA PRO A 230 -8.20 -8.78 -2.29
C PRO A 230 -7.63 -9.96 -1.48
N THR A 231 -6.34 -9.91 -1.16
CA THR A 231 -5.64 -11.03 -0.48
C THR A 231 -5.46 -10.88 1.02
N ALA A 232 -5.61 -9.65 1.54
CA ALA A 232 -5.43 -9.35 2.95
C ALA A 232 -6.25 -10.23 3.93
N PRO A 233 -7.50 -10.65 3.62
CA PRO A 233 -8.27 -11.50 4.52
C PRO A 233 -7.74 -12.93 4.71
N PHE A 234 -6.84 -13.41 3.85
CA PHE A 234 -6.39 -14.81 3.87
C PHE A 234 -4.85 -14.98 3.80
N LEU A 235 -4.10 -13.92 3.51
CA LEU A 235 -2.64 -13.92 3.64
C LEU A 235 -2.25 -13.30 4.98
N ASP A 236 -2.19 -14.15 6.00
CA ASP A 236 -1.80 -13.77 7.36
C ASP A 236 -0.32 -13.33 7.41
N ASP A 237 -0.06 -12.12 7.90
CA ASP A 237 1.28 -11.52 7.96
C ASP A 237 2.18 -12.10 9.07
N CYS A 238 1.67 -13.00 9.90
CA CYS A 238 2.42 -13.80 10.86
C CYS A 238 2.81 -15.18 10.31
N ILE A 239 2.24 -15.59 9.17
CA ILE A 239 2.58 -16.84 8.47
C ILE A 239 3.39 -16.57 7.21
N PHE A 240 2.96 -15.61 6.39
CA PHE A 240 3.55 -15.35 5.07
C PHE A 240 4.47 -14.13 5.11
N GLN A 241 5.72 -14.31 4.69
CA GLN A 241 6.56 -13.18 4.30
C GLN A 241 6.32 -12.91 2.81
N THR A 242 5.53 -11.87 2.55
CA THR A 242 5.01 -11.61 1.20
C THR A 242 5.86 -10.56 0.47
N SER A 243 6.42 -10.94 -0.68
CA SER A 243 6.92 -10.01 -1.68
C SER A 243 5.86 -9.83 -2.75
N VAL A 244 5.49 -8.59 -3.05
CA VAL A 244 4.52 -8.24 -4.08
C VAL A 244 5.27 -7.80 -5.32
N ALA A 245 4.93 -8.39 -6.47
CA ALA A 245 5.48 -8.04 -7.77
C ALA A 245 4.38 -7.46 -8.67
N VAL A 246 4.57 -6.22 -9.11
CA VAL A 246 3.73 -5.55 -10.12
C VAL A 246 4.17 -6.03 -11.50
N THR A 247 3.47 -7.00 -12.06
CA THR A 247 3.98 -7.80 -13.18
C THR A 247 4.13 -6.99 -14.46
N ASP A 248 3.25 -6.01 -14.69
CA ASP A 248 3.17 -5.19 -15.90
C ASP A 248 4.42 -4.32 -16.11
N TYR A 249 5.11 -3.97 -15.02
CA TYR A 249 6.26 -3.06 -15.01
C TYR A 249 7.51 -3.69 -14.40
N LEU A 250 7.45 -4.97 -14.02
CA LEU A 250 8.64 -5.69 -13.59
C LEU A 250 9.53 -5.98 -14.81
N ASP A 251 10.80 -5.59 -14.73
CA ASP A 251 11.79 -5.97 -15.72
C ASP A 251 11.78 -7.51 -15.88
N PRO A 252 11.54 -8.05 -17.10
CA PRO A 252 11.54 -9.48 -17.34
C PRO A 252 12.82 -10.20 -16.88
N GLN A 253 13.95 -9.50 -16.78
CA GLN A 253 15.24 -10.03 -16.33
C GLN A 253 15.52 -9.81 -14.84
N ALA A 254 14.71 -9.02 -14.13
CA ALA A 254 14.90 -8.77 -12.71
C ALA A 254 14.84 -10.08 -11.91
N SER A 255 15.74 -10.25 -10.94
CA SER A 255 15.73 -11.40 -10.03
C SER A 255 14.44 -11.43 -9.22
N LEU A 256 13.89 -12.63 -9.04
CA LEU A 256 12.75 -12.83 -8.15
C LEU A 256 13.25 -12.97 -6.72
N PRO A 257 12.58 -12.35 -5.72
CA PRO A 257 12.92 -12.56 -4.32
C PRO A 257 12.75 -14.04 -3.95
N PRO A 258 13.43 -14.55 -2.90
CA PRO A 258 13.24 -15.92 -2.44
C PRO A 258 11.77 -16.21 -2.16
N HIS A 259 11.24 -17.32 -2.69
CA HIS A 259 9.85 -17.70 -2.52
C HIS A 259 9.69 -19.21 -2.53
N ARG A 260 8.68 -19.70 -1.83
CA ARG A 260 8.27 -21.12 -1.78
C ARG A 260 6.88 -21.35 -2.35
N LEU A 261 6.12 -20.27 -2.55
CA LEU A 261 4.77 -20.27 -3.08
C LEU A 261 4.59 -19.01 -3.93
N ILE A 262 3.85 -19.13 -5.04
CA ILE A 262 3.40 -17.99 -5.83
C ILE A 262 1.89 -17.89 -5.71
N PHE A 263 1.38 -16.70 -5.40
CA PHE A 263 -0.05 -16.40 -5.46
C PHE A 263 -0.28 -15.36 -6.55
N ASN A 264 -0.94 -15.77 -7.64
CA ASN A 264 -1.39 -14.81 -8.63
C ASN A 264 -2.67 -14.12 -8.14
N ALA A 265 -2.56 -12.86 -7.73
CA ALA A 265 -3.71 -12.06 -7.32
C ALA A 265 -4.37 -11.35 -8.52
N ILE A 266 -3.85 -11.47 -9.74
CA ILE A 266 -4.48 -10.88 -10.92
C ILE A 266 -5.71 -11.73 -11.30
N GLY A 267 -6.90 -11.13 -11.23
CA GLY A 267 -8.17 -11.85 -11.31
C GLY A 267 -9.09 -11.48 -12.48
N ASP A 268 -9.01 -10.24 -13.01
CA ASP A 268 -9.85 -9.82 -14.14
C ASP A 268 -9.09 -9.97 -15.47
N ALA A 269 -9.48 -10.99 -16.25
CA ALA A 269 -8.85 -11.29 -17.54
C ALA A 269 -9.07 -10.22 -18.61
N ASP A 270 -10.19 -9.50 -18.56
CA ASP A 270 -10.52 -8.50 -19.58
C ASP A 270 -9.76 -7.20 -19.35
N LEU A 271 -9.46 -6.87 -18.08
CA LEU A 271 -8.71 -5.67 -17.72
C LEU A 271 -7.20 -5.89 -17.71
N CYS A 272 -6.75 -7.10 -17.36
CA CYS A 272 -5.36 -7.36 -16.97
C CYS A 272 -4.61 -8.27 -17.95
N GLY A 273 -4.98 -8.29 -19.24
CA GLY A 273 -4.33 -9.12 -20.27
C GLY A 273 -2.80 -9.02 -20.28
N PRO A 274 -2.22 -7.81 -20.46
CA PRO A 274 -0.75 -7.63 -20.44
C PRO A 274 -0.11 -8.06 -19.12
N ALA A 275 -0.79 -7.83 -17.99
CA ALA A 275 -0.36 -8.21 -16.66
C ALA A 275 -0.26 -9.73 -16.49
N LEU A 276 -1.29 -10.43 -16.96
CA LEU A 276 -1.38 -11.89 -16.93
C LEU A 276 -0.32 -12.53 -17.84
N GLU A 277 -0.09 -11.99 -19.03
CA GLU A 277 0.98 -12.45 -19.91
C GLU A 277 2.36 -12.28 -19.26
N ALA A 278 2.60 -11.14 -18.59
CA ALA A 278 3.81 -10.92 -17.82
C ALA A 278 3.91 -11.92 -16.65
N ALA A 279 2.82 -12.16 -15.92
CA ALA A 279 2.76 -13.15 -14.86
C ALA A 279 3.11 -14.56 -15.37
N VAL A 280 2.60 -14.98 -16.53
CA VAL A 280 2.94 -16.27 -17.16
C VAL A 280 4.45 -16.40 -17.40
N ARG A 281 5.09 -15.35 -17.93
CA ARG A 281 6.54 -15.34 -18.15
C ARG A 281 7.32 -15.42 -16.83
N LEU A 282 6.84 -14.75 -15.78
CA LEU A 282 7.49 -14.75 -14.47
C LEU A 282 7.40 -16.11 -13.78
N ILE A 283 6.22 -16.75 -13.77
CA ILE A 283 6.08 -18.06 -13.11
C ILE A 283 6.87 -19.16 -13.81
N ALA A 284 7.12 -19.05 -15.12
CA ALA A 284 7.96 -20.01 -15.85
C ALA A 284 9.43 -20.01 -15.38
N ARG A 285 9.85 -18.98 -14.64
CA ARG A 285 11.20 -18.84 -14.07
C ARG A 285 11.31 -19.45 -12.66
N SER A 286 10.24 -20.07 -12.16
CA SER A 286 10.17 -20.67 -10.83
C SER A 286 9.63 -22.10 -10.88
N SER A 287 10.11 -22.94 -9.97
CA SER A 287 9.56 -24.27 -9.70
C SER A 287 8.55 -24.28 -8.54
N ALA A 288 8.29 -23.13 -7.91
CA ALA A 288 7.35 -23.03 -6.81
C ALA A 288 5.91 -23.32 -7.30
N PRO A 289 5.06 -23.95 -6.46
CA PRO A 289 3.65 -24.09 -6.76
C PRO A 289 2.99 -22.72 -6.96
N VAL A 290 2.03 -22.65 -7.88
CA VAL A 290 1.29 -21.44 -8.24
C VAL A 290 -0.18 -21.60 -7.86
N ILE A 291 -0.69 -20.72 -7.01
CA ILE A 291 -2.12 -20.57 -6.74
C ILE A 291 -2.71 -19.59 -7.76
N ASN A 292 -3.88 -19.94 -8.27
CA ASN A 292 -4.63 -19.15 -9.27
C ASN A 292 -3.83 -18.91 -10.57
N ASP A 293 -3.36 -19.98 -11.21
CA ASP A 293 -2.49 -19.91 -12.39
C ASP A 293 -2.96 -18.86 -13.43
N PRO A 294 -2.11 -17.90 -13.82
CA PRO A 294 -2.49 -16.82 -14.73
C PRO A 294 -2.99 -17.33 -16.09
N ARG A 295 -2.55 -18.49 -16.57
CA ARG A 295 -3.04 -19.12 -17.82
C ARG A 295 -4.48 -19.59 -17.70
N ALA A 296 -4.89 -19.99 -16.50
CA ALA A 296 -6.28 -20.34 -16.23
C ALA A 296 -7.14 -19.07 -16.12
N VAL A 297 -6.64 -18.03 -15.45
CA VAL A 297 -7.33 -16.72 -15.37
C VAL A 297 -7.55 -16.12 -16.74
N MET A 298 -6.58 -16.16 -17.66
CA MET A 298 -6.76 -15.63 -19.02
C MET A 298 -7.94 -16.26 -19.78
N LYS A 299 -8.39 -17.47 -19.39
CA LYS A 299 -9.55 -18.14 -19.99
C LYS A 299 -10.88 -17.72 -19.38
N THR A 300 -10.92 -16.79 -18.42
CA THR A 300 -12.14 -16.38 -17.73
C THR A 300 -12.70 -15.04 -18.22
N GLY A 301 -12.16 -14.50 -19.32
CA GLY A 301 -12.66 -13.25 -19.93
C GLY A 301 -14.14 -13.33 -20.28
N ARG A 302 -14.87 -12.23 -20.10
CA ARG A 302 -16.34 -12.18 -20.25
C ARG A 302 -16.80 -12.62 -21.63
N ILE A 303 -16.12 -12.18 -22.68
CA ILE A 303 -16.43 -12.56 -24.08
C ILE A 303 -16.17 -14.05 -24.29
N SER A 304 -15.00 -14.55 -23.87
CA SER A 304 -14.67 -15.98 -24.01
C SER A 304 -15.63 -16.88 -23.21
N ASN A 305 -16.10 -16.42 -22.05
CA ASN A 305 -17.14 -17.12 -21.29
C ASN A 305 -18.46 -17.14 -22.07
N ALA A 306 -18.89 -16.00 -22.60
CA ALA A 306 -20.13 -15.91 -23.38
C ALA A 306 -20.09 -16.82 -24.61
N GLU A 307 -18.98 -16.87 -25.34
CA GLU A 307 -18.78 -17.75 -26.49
C GLU A 307 -18.85 -19.23 -26.10
N ARG A 308 -18.17 -19.63 -25.01
CA ARG A 308 -18.22 -21.02 -24.52
C ARG A 308 -19.61 -21.43 -24.05
N LEU A 309 -20.32 -20.54 -23.38
CA LEU A 309 -21.68 -20.80 -22.90
C LEU A 309 -22.69 -20.83 -24.05
N ALA A 310 -22.52 -20.00 -25.08
CA ALA A 310 -23.35 -20.02 -26.28
C ALA A 310 -23.22 -21.32 -27.10
N ALA A 311 -22.10 -22.03 -26.94
CA ALA A 311 -21.85 -23.32 -27.57
C ALA A 311 -22.39 -24.53 -26.78
N LEU A 312 -23.02 -24.32 -25.61
CA LEU A 312 -23.63 -25.40 -24.85
C LEU A 312 -24.96 -25.84 -25.50
N PRO A 313 -25.19 -27.17 -25.62
CA PRO A 313 -26.39 -27.73 -26.25
C PRO A 313 -27.67 -27.54 -25.42
#